data_AF-X1TDQ1-F1
#
_entry.id   AF-X1TDQ1-F1
#
_cell.length_a   1.000
_cell.length_b   1.000
_cell.length_c   1.000
_cell.angle_alpha   90.00
_cell.angle_beta   90.00
_cell.angle_gamma   90.00
#
_symmetry.space_group_name_H-M   'P 1'
#
loop_
_entity.id
_entity.type
_entity.pdbx_description
1 polymer ?
#
loop_
_entity_poly.entity_id
_entity_poly.type
_entity_poly.pdbx_seq_one_letter_code
_entity_poly.pdbx_strand_id
1 'polypeptide(L)'
;MSVTTQIADKPARSKYKWTPEELEYLSDHYGLVSDKTIACNLDRSVYGVAWAVYRLRLRRKDNLYTATALARALGIAEPETVIGWVQRGWLKCRKGPVKAGLNRVWVFNEKTVVKFLRQRPWVVNLKSMPEHYFRSVIRREWERDPWYTCQQAAPLLEVKAACTVEDYIHRGWLPADKKPHGCHGAWIVRLSAIQALLANDPRPLSNHSTNNEA
;
A
#
# COMPACT_ATOMS: atom_id res chain seq x y z
N MET A 1 17.70 -2.80 -52.69
CA MET A 1 17.67 -3.62 -51.46
C MET A 1 16.34 -3.34 -50.76
N SER A 2 15.31 -4.11 -51.07
CA SER A 2 13.96 -3.90 -50.52
C SER A 2 13.78 -4.76 -49.28
N VAL A 3 13.62 -4.11 -48.13
CA VAL A 3 13.33 -4.75 -46.85
C VAL A 3 11.86 -5.16 -46.88
N THR A 4 11.59 -6.41 -47.26
CA THR A 4 10.27 -7.01 -47.09
C THR A 4 10.06 -7.29 -45.60
N THR A 5 9.33 -6.41 -44.92
CA THR A 5 8.85 -6.61 -43.56
C THR A 5 7.93 -7.83 -43.54
N GLN A 6 8.38 -8.91 -42.91
CA GLN A 6 7.55 -10.09 -42.64
C GLN A 6 6.41 -9.67 -41.71
N ILE A 7 5.19 -9.64 -42.26
CA ILE A 7 3.96 -9.58 -41.46
C ILE A 7 3.86 -10.96 -40.79
N ALA A 8 4.06 -11.00 -39.47
CA ALA A 8 3.93 -12.21 -38.68
C ALA A 8 2.56 -12.85 -38.92
N ASP A 9 2.57 -14.10 -39.35
CA ASP A 9 1.40 -14.94 -39.60
C ASP A 9 0.50 -14.96 -38.36
N LYS A 10 -0.76 -14.52 -38.52
CA LYS A 10 -1.78 -14.60 -37.48
C LYS A 10 -2.32 -16.05 -37.48
N PRO A 11 -2.03 -16.88 -36.47
CA PRO A 11 -2.33 -18.31 -36.56
C PRO A 11 -3.84 -18.59 -36.62
N ALA A 12 -4.18 -19.60 -37.43
CA ALA A 12 -5.54 -20.00 -37.77
C ALA A 12 -6.41 -20.46 -36.57
N ARG A 13 -7.72 -20.21 -36.69
CA ARG A 13 -8.79 -20.28 -35.67
C ARG A 13 -9.04 -21.62 -34.94
N SER A 14 -8.25 -22.69 -35.12
CA SER A 14 -8.61 -24.04 -34.63
C SER A 14 -8.01 -24.46 -33.27
N LYS A 15 -7.08 -23.70 -32.67
CA LYS A 15 -6.52 -23.97 -31.32
C LYS A 15 -7.34 -23.39 -30.15
N TYR A 16 -8.67 -23.26 -30.29
CA TYR A 16 -9.54 -22.49 -29.38
C TYR A 16 -10.25 -23.30 -28.27
N LYS A 17 -9.74 -24.47 -27.88
CA LYS A 17 -10.23 -25.12 -26.65
C LYS A 17 -9.52 -24.51 -25.44
N TRP A 18 -10.28 -24.18 -24.41
CA TRP A 18 -9.74 -23.75 -23.12
C TRP A 18 -9.02 -24.93 -22.48
N THR A 19 -7.76 -24.76 -22.12
CA THR A 19 -7.03 -25.79 -21.39
C THR A 19 -7.40 -25.76 -19.91
N PRO A 20 -7.26 -26.88 -19.17
CA PRO A 20 -7.48 -26.90 -17.73
C PRO A 20 -6.68 -25.84 -16.98
N GLU A 21 -5.43 -25.59 -17.40
CA GLU A 21 -4.53 -24.61 -16.79
C GLU A 21 -5.02 -23.17 -17.04
N GLU A 22 -5.53 -22.87 -18.24
CA GLU A 22 -6.13 -21.56 -18.53
C GLU A 22 -7.42 -21.34 -17.71
N LEU A 23 -8.23 -22.38 -17.51
CA LEU A 23 -9.45 -22.32 -16.71
C LEU A 23 -9.16 -22.18 -15.22
N GLU A 24 -8.11 -22.85 -14.73
CA GLU A 24 -7.60 -22.71 -13.37
C GLU A 24 -7.07 -21.30 -13.14
N TYR A 25 -6.22 -20.80 -14.04
CA TYR A 25 -5.73 -19.42 -13.99
C TYR A 25 -6.88 -18.41 -13.98
N LEU A 26 -7.87 -18.61 -14.87
CA LEU A 26 -9.07 -17.77 -14.92
C LEU A 26 -9.85 -17.84 -13.60
N SER A 27 -10.09 -19.03 -13.04
CA SER A 27 -10.78 -19.20 -11.76
C SER A 27 -10.06 -18.50 -10.61
N ASP A 28 -8.73 -18.56 -10.60
CA ASP A 28 -7.90 -17.96 -9.55
C ASP A 28 -7.91 -16.44 -9.62
N HIS A 29 -7.77 -15.89 -10.82
CA HIS A 29 -7.53 -14.47 -11.05
C HIS A 29 -8.81 -13.67 -11.36
N TYR A 30 -9.93 -14.33 -11.67
CA TYR A 30 -11.17 -13.66 -12.06
C TYR A 30 -11.79 -12.86 -10.90
N GLY A 31 -11.79 -11.53 -11.05
CA GLY A 31 -12.18 -10.57 -10.03
C GLY A 31 -11.00 -9.92 -9.29
N LEU A 32 -9.85 -10.61 -9.23
CA LEU A 32 -8.60 -10.04 -8.70
C LEU A 32 -7.92 -9.10 -9.70
N VAL A 33 -7.93 -9.50 -10.98
CA VAL A 33 -7.25 -8.81 -12.08
C VAL A 33 -8.28 -8.37 -13.13
N SER A 34 -7.98 -7.29 -13.86
CA SER A 34 -8.88 -6.82 -14.92
C SER A 34 -9.00 -7.83 -16.07
N ASP A 35 -10.18 -7.94 -16.67
CA ASP A 35 -10.44 -8.85 -17.80
C ASP A 35 -9.46 -8.61 -18.96
N LYS A 36 -8.99 -7.36 -19.15
CA LYS A 36 -7.98 -7.00 -20.16
C LYS A 36 -6.60 -7.58 -19.86
N THR A 37 -6.21 -7.59 -18.58
CA THR A 37 -4.94 -8.18 -18.15
C THR A 37 -5.00 -9.70 -18.21
N ILE A 38 -6.11 -10.31 -17.79
CA ILE A 38 -6.33 -11.76 -17.90
C ILE A 38 -6.27 -12.19 -19.37
N ALA A 39 -6.95 -11.44 -20.24
CA ALA A 39 -6.91 -11.64 -21.69
C ALA A 39 -5.46 -11.56 -22.24
N CYS A 40 -4.69 -10.57 -21.81
CA CYS A 40 -3.28 -10.43 -22.19
C CYS A 40 -2.41 -11.60 -21.70
N ASN A 41 -2.62 -12.05 -20.47
CA ASN A 41 -1.81 -13.12 -19.86
C ASN A 41 -2.12 -14.51 -20.43
N LEU A 42 -3.36 -14.73 -20.87
CA LEU A 42 -3.81 -15.97 -21.50
C LEU A 42 -3.71 -15.93 -23.04
N ASP A 43 -3.21 -14.84 -23.62
CA ASP A 43 -3.22 -14.58 -25.07
C ASP A 43 -4.62 -14.82 -25.71
N ARG A 44 -5.67 -14.39 -25.01
CA ARG A 44 -7.08 -14.50 -25.43
C ARG A 44 -7.70 -13.13 -25.67
N SER A 45 -8.82 -13.11 -26.37
CA SER A 45 -9.64 -11.90 -26.45
C SER A 45 -10.42 -11.67 -25.14
N VAL A 46 -10.68 -10.41 -24.80
CA VAL A 46 -11.51 -10.03 -23.63
C VAL A 46 -12.90 -10.68 -23.72
N TYR A 47 -13.46 -10.77 -24.94
CA TYR A 47 -14.72 -11.47 -25.19
C TYR A 47 -14.63 -12.97 -24.88
N GLY A 48 -13.54 -13.63 -25.28
CA GLY A 48 -13.29 -15.04 -24.98
C GLY A 48 -13.22 -15.31 -23.48
N VAL A 49 -12.55 -14.43 -22.72
CA VAL A 49 -12.50 -14.48 -21.25
C VAL A 49 -13.90 -14.35 -20.65
N ALA A 50 -14.69 -13.35 -21.07
CA ALA A 50 -16.07 -13.17 -20.59
C ALA A 50 -16.96 -14.39 -20.87
N TRP A 51 -16.79 -15.04 -22.03
CA TRP A 51 -17.55 -16.22 -22.39
C TRP A 51 -17.15 -17.46 -21.59
N ALA A 52 -15.86 -17.61 -21.28
CA ALA A 52 -15.36 -18.69 -20.43
C ALA A 52 -15.82 -18.56 -18.98
N VAL A 53 -15.79 -17.34 -18.43
CA VAL A 53 -16.37 -17.01 -17.13
C VAL A 53 -17.85 -17.41 -17.09
N TYR A 54 -18.61 -17.07 -18.13
CA TYR A 54 -20.03 -17.41 -18.22
C TYR A 54 -20.23 -18.93 -18.19
N ARG A 55 -19.44 -19.69 -18.96
CA ARG A 55 -19.49 -21.16 -18.95
C ARG A 55 -19.12 -21.77 -17.60
N LEU A 56 -18.09 -21.25 -16.95
CA LEU A 56 -17.63 -21.70 -15.63
C LEU A 56 -18.52 -21.20 -14.48
N ARG A 57 -19.49 -20.32 -14.76
CA ARG A 57 -20.35 -19.64 -13.76
C ARG A 57 -19.53 -18.96 -12.65
N LEU A 58 -18.34 -18.45 -13.00
CA LEU A 58 -17.48 -17.77 -12.04
C LEU A 58 -18.11 -16.43 -11.66
N ARG A 59 -18.25 -16.20 -10.36
CA ARG A 59 -18.54 -14.86 -9.83
C ARG A 59 -17.22 -14.11 -9.70
N ARG A 60 -17.23 -12.80 -9.97
CA ARG A 60 -16.05 -11.97 -9.70
C ARG A 60 -15.69 -12.13 -8.22
N LYS A 61 -14.46 -12.58 -7.95
CA LYS A 61 -13.88 -12.45 -6.62
C LYS A 61 -13.77 -10.96 -6.36
N ASP A 62 -14.70 -10.46 -5.55
CA ASP A 62 -14.65 -9.09 -5.09
C ASP A 62 -13.42 -8.99 -4.16
N ASN A 63 -12.41 -8.17 -4.51
CA ASN A 63 -11.29 -7.82 -3.61
C ASN A 63 -11.76 -6.89 -2.49
N LEU A 64 -12.85 -7.30 -1.86
CA LEU A 64 -13.58 -6.58 -0.85
C LEU A 64 -13.31 -7.24 0.47
N TYR A 65 -12.63 -6.50 1.32
CA TYR A 65 -12.41 -6.90 2.69
C TYR A 65 -13.53 -6.31 3.53
N THR A 66 -14.14 -7.12 4.40
CA THR A 66 -14.91 -6.59 5.53
C THR A 66 -13.94 -5.97 6.54
N ALA A 67 -14.42 -5.16 7.49
CA ALA A 67 -13.58 -4.59 8.53
C ALA A 67 -12.78 -5.67 9.29
N THR A 68 -13.45 -6.77 9.63
CA THR A 68 -12.83 -7.92 10.33
C THR A 68 -11.79 -8.63 9.48
N ALA A 69 -12.10 -8.89 8.20
CA ALA A 69 -11.14 -9.54 7.30
C ALA A 69 -9.90 -8.64 7.07
N LEU A 70 -10.12 -7.33 6.94
CA LEU A 70 -9.05 -6.37 6.80
C LEU A 70 -8.18 -6.30 8.07
N ALA A 71 -8.80 -6.24 9.25
CA ALA A 71 -8.07 -6.23 10.53
C ALA A 71 -7.19 -7.47 10.68
N ARG A 72 -7.73 -8.67 10.39
CA ARG A 72 -6.95 -9.92 10.38
C ARG A 72 -5.79 -9.89 9.40
N ALA A 73 -6.03 -9.44 8.17
CA ALA A 73 -4.99 -9.34 7.14
C ALA A 73 -3.88 -8.35 7.52
N LEU A 74 -4.21 -7.32 8.31
CA LEU A 74 -3.25 -6.33 8.83
C LEU A 74 -2.62 -6.72 10.18
N GLY A 75 -3.02 -7.85 10.79
CA GLY A 75 -2.55 -8.25 12.11
C GLY A 75 -3.03 -7.34 13.25
N ILE A 76 -4.20 -6.73 13.08
CA ILE A 76 -4.84 -5.86 14.06
C ILE A 76 -5.87 -6.70 14.84
N ALA A 77 -5.79 -6.64 16.16
CA ALA A 77 -6.68 -7.39 17.04
C ALA A 77 -8.14 -6.90 16.94
N GLU A 78 -8.34 -5.58 16.93
CA GLU A 78 -9.65 -4.93 17.03
C GLU A 78 -10.10 -4.32 15.69
N PRO A 79 -11.21 -4.80 15.07
CA PRO A 79 -11.80 -4.22 13.87
C PRO A 79 -12.21 -2.75 14.01
N GLU A 80 -12.46 -2.29 15.23
CA GLU A 80 -12.79 -0.91 15.60
C GLU A 80 -11.69 0.06 15.15
N THR A 81 -10.44 -0.37 15.15
CA THR A 81 -9.32 0.44 14.67
C THR A 81 -9.51 0.81 13.20
N VAL A 82 -9.97 -0.14 12.37
CA VAL A 82 -10.24 0.08 10.95
C VAL A 82 -11.42 1.02 10.77
N ILE A 83 -12.47 0.89 11.61
CA ILE A 83 -13.62 1.81 11.62
C ILE A 83 -13.17 3.22 12.01
N GLY A 84 -12.27 3.35 12.99
CA GLY A 84 -11.68 4.63 13.38
C GLY A 84 -10.90 5.30 12.25
N TRP A 85 -10.28 4.55 11.35
CA TRP A 85 -9.65 5.14 10.15
C TRP A 85 -10.69 5.69 9.17
N VAL A 86 -11.84 5.03 9.04
CA VAL A 86 -12.95 5.54 8.20
C VAL A 86 -13.52 6.82 8.80
N GLN A 87 -13.77 6.84 10.12
CA GLN A 87 -14.29 8.02 10.81
C GLN A 87 -13.34 9.23 10.70
N ARG A 88 -12.03 8.99 10.73
CA ARG A 88 -10.99 10.03 10.49
C ARG A 88 -10.82 10.39 9.00
N GLY A 89 -11.53 9.74 8.09
CA GLY A 89 -11.47 9.97 6.64
C GLY A 89 -10.21 9.43 5.96
N TRP A 90 -9.41 8.59 6.63
CA TRP A 90 -8.16 8.06 6.07
C TRP A 90 -8.39 6.90 5.10
N LEU A 91 -9.42 6.09 5.37
CA LEU A 91 -9.77 4.95 4.54
C LEU A 91 -11.19 5.12 3.99
N LYS A 92 -11.33 5.08 2.66
CA LYS A 92 -12.65 5.11 2.02
C LYS A 92 -13.28 3.73 2.04
N CYS A 93 -14.51 3.63 2.55
CA CYS A 93 -15.31 2.42 2.51
C CYS A 93 -16.53 2.60 1.59
N ARG A 94 -17.11 1.47 1.16
CA ARG A 94 -18.44 1.44 0.54
C ARG A 94 -19.36 0.51 1.32
N LYS A 95 -20.68 0.74 1.27
CA LYS A 95 -21.64 -0.25 1.76
C LYS A 95 -21.64 -1.44 0.79
N GLY A 96 -21.34 -2.62 1.31
CA GLY A 96 -21.26 -3.85 0.53
C GLY A 96 -22.63 -4.41 0.15
N PRO A 97 -22.65 -5.47 -0.68
CA PRO A 97 -23.88 -6.17 -1.03
C PRO A 97 -24.41 -7.03 0.12
N VAL A 98 -23.55 -7.41 1.07
CA VAL A 98 -23.87 -8.28 2.20
C VAL A 98 -24.51 -7.46 3.33
N LYS A 99 -25.58 -8.02 3.92
CA LYS A 99 -26.23 -7.50 5.13
C LYS A 99 -25.72 -8.25 6.36
N ALA A 100 -25.49 -7.53 7.45
CA ALA A 100 -25.33 -8.07 8.79
C ALA A 100 -26.49 -7.52 9.63
N GLY A 101 -27.51 -8.35 9.87
CA GLY A 101 -28.79 -7.91 10.40
C GLY A 101 -29.47 -6.89 9.48
N LEU A 102 -29.92 -5.76 10.05
CA LEU A 102 -30.61 -4.69 9.31
C LEU A 102 -29.65 -3.81 8.49
N ASN A 103 -28.35 -3.83 8.79
CA ASN A 103 -27.37 -2.93 8.20
C ASN A 103 -26.54 -3.60 7.11
N ARG A 104 -26.17 -2.83 6.08
CA ARG A 104 -25.19 -3.28 5.08
C ARG A 104 -23.78 -3.19 5.66
N VAL A 105 -23.00 -4.26 5.47
CA VAL A 105 -21.62 -4.35 5.95
C VAL A 105 -20.74 -3.36 5.19
N TRP A 106 -19.82 -2.69 5.89
CA TRP A 106 -18.81 -1.87 5.23
C TRP A 106 -17.75 -2.75 4.60
N VAL A 107 -17.44 -2.46 3.34
CA VAL A 107 -16.43 -3.19 2.57
C VAL A 107 -15.38 -2.25 2.01
N PHE A 108 -14.16 -2.76 1.97
CA PHE A 108 -12.94 -2.05 1.59
C PHE A 108 -12.37 -2.66 0.33
N ASN A 109 -12.16 -1.84 -0.70
CA ASN A 109 -11.48 -2.28 -1.91
C ASN A 109 -9.98 -2.38 -1.65
N GLU A 110 -9.36 -3.47 -2.05
CA GLU A 110 -7.91 -3.68 -1.96
C GLU A 110 -7.10 -2.52 -2.52
N LYS A 111 -7.46 -1.94 -3.67
CA LYS A 111 -6.75 -0.79 -4.25
C LYS A 111 -6.76 0.42 -3.31
N THR A 112 -7.88 0.65 -2.64
CA THR A 112 -8.01 1.73 -1.66
C THR A 112 -7.16 1.45 -0.44
N VAL A 113 -7.13 0.19 0.03
CA VAL A 113 -6.29 -0.24 1.15
C VAL A 113 -4.81 -0.08 0.80
N VAL A 114 -4.36 -0.56 -0.36
CA VAL A 114 -2.98 -0.41 -0.83
C VAL A 114 -2.59 1.06 -0.91
N LYS A 115 -3.45 1.92 -1.48
CA LYS A 115 -3.19 3.37 -1.53
C LYS A 115 -3.04 3.95 -0.12
N PHE A 116 -3.92 3.56 0.80
CA PHE A 116 -3.86 3.98 2.20
C PHE A 116 -2.55 3.52 2.87
N LEU A 117 -2.17 2.25 2.69
CA LEU A 117 -0.96 1.69 3.28
C LEU A 117 0.32 2.31 2.72
N ARG A 118 0.36 2.67 1.44
CA ARG A 118 1.49 3.40 0.84
C ARG A 118 1.63 4.82 1.38
N GLN A 119 0.49 5.48 1.62
CA GLN A 119 0.48 6.82 2.18
C GLN A 119 0.86 6.80 3.67
N ARG A 120 0.41 5.77 4.40
CA ARG A 120 0.58 5.68 5.85
C ARG A 120 1.06 4.29 6.32
N PRO A 121 2.28 3.86 5.95
CA PRO A 121 2.78 2.52 6.30
C PRO A 121 2.89 2.28 7.81
N TRP A 122 3.18 3.34 8.59
CA TRP A 122 3.42 3.31 10.04
C TRP A 122 2.18 3.01 10.89
N VAL A 123 0.99 3.03 10.29
CA VAL A 123 -0.27 2.76 10.97
C VAL A 123 -0.39 1.28 11.35
N VAL A 124 0.31 0.40 10.61
CA VAL A 124 0.30 -1.05 10.82
C VAL A 124 1.65 -1.49 11.38
N ASN A 125 1.64 -2.40 12.36
CA ASN A 125 2.86 -3.00 12.87
C ASN A 125 3.25 -4.20 12.01
N LEU A 126 4.36 -4.10 11.27
CA LEU A 126 4.84 -5.23 10.46
C LEU A 126 5.14 -6.46 11.31
N LYS A 127 5.57 -6.35 12.57
CA LYS A 127 5.90 -7.54 13.37
C LYS A 127 4.69 -8.40 13.69
N SER A 128 3.53 -7.76 13.88
CA SER A 128 2.27 -8.43 14.24
C SER A 128 1.47 -8.91 13.02
N MET A 129 1.88 -8.48 11.82
CA MET A 129 1.12 -8.72 10.60
C MET A 129 1.39 -10.12 10.03
N PRO A 130 0.37 -10.96 9.79
CA PRO A 130 0.53 -12.24 9.11
C PRO A 130 1.14 -12.10 7.71
N GLU A 131 1.70 -13.20 7.18
CA GLU A 131 2.14 -13.24 5.79
C GLU A 131 0.95 -13.05 4.86
N HIS A 132 0.89 -11.88 4.22
CA HIS A 132 -0.20 -11.45 3.35
C HIS A 132 0.34 -10.46 2.30
N TYR A 133 -0.35 -10.30 1.17
CA TYR A 133 0.05 -9.37 0.10
C TYR A 133 0.36 -7.96 0.63
N PHE A 134 -0.50 -7.42 1.49
CA PHE A 134 -0.32 -6.10 2.11
C PHE A 134 1.02 -5.96 2.87
N ARG A 135 1.50 -7.04 3.51
CA ARG A 135 2.79 -7.04 4.23
C ARG A 135 3.93 -6.82 3.26
N SER A 136 3.91 -7.49 2.10
CA SER A 136 4.91 -7.30 1.05
C SER A 136 4.92 -5.87 0.49
N VAL A 137 3.75 -5.25 0.35
CA VAL A 137 3.64 -3.85 -0.10
C VAL A 137 4.28 -2.92 0.91
N ILE A 138 3.91 -3.04 2.19
CA ILE A 138 4.45 -2.21 3.27
C ILE A 138 5.96 -2.40 3.39
N ARG A 139 6.44 -3.65 3.30
CA ARG A 139 7.86 -3.99 3.36
C ARG A 139 8.66 -3.29 2.26
N ARG A 140 8.21 -3.34 1.01
CA ARG A 140 8.87 -2.64 -0.11
C ARG A 140 8.93 -1.14 0.10
N GLU A 141 7.87 -0.53 0.63
CA GLU A 141 7.85 0.91 0.92
C GLU A 141 8.80 1.26 2.08
N TRP A 142 8.88 0.43 3.12
CA TRP A 142 9.82 0.60 4.23
C TRP A 142 11.28 0.45 3.81
N GLU A 143 11.58 -0.50 2.93
CA GLU A 143 12.92 -0.71 2.37
C GLU A 143 13.34 0.46 1.47
N ARG A 144 12.37 1.11 0.81
CA ARG A 144 12.60 2.27 -0.05
C ARG A 144 12.83 3.57 0.73
N ASP A 145 11.99 3.84 1.72
CA ASP A 145 12.03 5.08 2.52
C ASP A 145 11.58 4.77 3.95
N PRO A 146 12.53 4.39 4.83
CA PRO A 146 12.20 3.99 6.19
C PRO A 146 11.72 5.17 7.03
N TRP A 147 10.88 4.86 8.01
CA TRP A 147 10.30 5.82 8.93
C TRP A 147 10.98 5.72 10.30
N TYR A 148 11.37 6.87 10.83
CA TYR A 148 12.03 6.98 12.12
C TYR A 148 11.18 7.76 13.10
N THR A 149 11.22 7.36 14.37
CA THR A 149 10.71 8.20 15.46
C THR A 149 11.68 9.38 15.70
N CYS A 150 11.23 10.44 16.38
CA CYS A 150 12.13 11.56 16.73
C CYS A 150 13.39 11.10 17.48
N GLN A 151 13.27 10.08 18.34
CA GLN A 151 14.41 9.49 19.05
C GLN A 151 15.41 8.83 18.11
N GLN A 152 14.93 8.13 17.07
CA GLN A 152 15.78 7.49 16.07
C GLN A 152 16.33 8.48 15.04
N ALA A 153 15.57 9.54 14.74
CA ALA A 153 15.97 10.59 13.81
C ALA A 153 17.02 11.55 14.39
N ALA A 154 17.00 11.78 15.72
CA ALA A 154 17.95 12.67 16.40
C ALA A 154 19.42 12.38 16.07
N PRO A 155 19.95 11.14 16.21
CA PRO A 155 21.33 10.84 15.84
C PRO A 155 21.60 10.99 14.33
N LEU A 156 20.61 10.69 13.48
CA LEU A 156 20.73 10.84 12.03
C LEU A 156 20.82 12.30 11.58
N LEU A 157 20.29 13.23 12.40
CA LEU A 157 20.35 14.66 12.19
C LEU A 157 21.51 15.34 12.93
N GLU A 158 22.37 14.54 13.58
CA GLU A 158 23.49 15.00 14.41
C GLU A 158 23.04 15.85 15.61
N VAL A 159 21.85 15.57 16.15
CA VAL A 159 21.28 16.29 17.29
C VAL A 159 21.22 15.41 18.54
N LYS A 160 21.57 15.99 19.68
CA LYS A 160 21.64 15.26 20.97
C LYS A 160 20.27 14.89 21.56
N ALA A 161 19.22 15.67 21.27
CA ALA A 161 17.92 15.53 21.93
C ALA A 161 16.76 15.45 20.94
N ALA A 162 15.82 14.54 21.21
CA ALA A 162 14.62 14.32 20.39
C ALA A 162 13.68 15.54 20.34
N CYS A 163 13.66 16.36 21.40
CA CYS A 163 12.87 17.60 21.44
C CYS A 163 13.28 18.58 20.32
N THR A 164 14.58 18.66 19.99
CA THR A 164 15.05 19.52 18.90
C THR A 164 14.50 19.07 17.54
N VAL A 165 14.28 17.77 17.36
CA VAL A 165 13.65 17.24 16.13
C VAL A 165 12.19 17.68 16.07
N GLU A 166 11.50 17.69 17.21
CA GLU A 166 10.13 18.23 17.29
C GLU A 166 10.10 19.73 16.99
N ASP A 167 11.08 20.50 17.46
CA ASP A 167 11.22 21.91 17.13
C ASP A 167 11.40 22.13 15.62
N TYR A 168 12.17 21.29 14.93
CA TYR A 168 12.32 21.36 13.47
C TYR A 168 11.01 21.08 12.74
N ILE A 169 10.19 20.16 13.26
CA ILE A 169 8.86 19.88 12.73
C ILE A 169 7.93 21.08 12.96
N HIS A 170 7.93 21.64 14.17
CA HIS A 170 7.10 22.80 14.51
C HIS A 170 7.47 24.07 13.72
N ARG A 171 8.76 24.24 13.40
CA ARG A 171 9.26 25.33 12.54
C ARG A 171 8.99 25.08 11.04
N GLY A 172 8.51 23.89 10.67
CA GLY A 172 8.22 23.52 9.28
C GLY A 172 9.46 23.18 8.45
N TRP A 173 10.62 22.98 9.08
CA TRP A 173 11.85 22.60 8.39
C TRP A 173 11.90 21.12 8.05
N LEU A 174 11.32 20.28 8.92
CA LEU A 174 11.30 18.84 8.74
C LEU A 174 9.86 18.34 8.53
N PRO A 175 9.51 17.84 7.34
CA PRO A 175 8.18 17.27 7.12
C PRO A 175 8.05 15.96 7.91
N ALA A 176 7.00 15.89 8.73
CA ALA A 176 6.72 14.76 9.59
C ALA A 176 5.23 14.45 9.62
N ASP A 177 4.92 13.19 9.88
CA ASP A 177 3.56 12.72 10.10
C ASP A 177 3.32 12.40 11.57
N LYS A 178 2.07 12.50 12.02
CA LYS A 178 1.69 12.20 13.40
C LYS A 178 1.07 10.81 13.50
N LYS A 179 1.73 9.89 14.21
CA LYS A 179 1.20 8.58 14.54
C LYS A 179 0.16 8.72 15.65
N PRO A 180 -1.07 8.20 15.48
CA PRO A 180 -2.07 8.23 16.54
C PRO A 180 -1.67 7.23 17.64
N HIS A 181 -1.21 7.74 18.78
CA HIS A 181 -1.00 6.95 19.99
C HIS A 181 -1.14 7.84 21.23
N GLY A 182 -2.15 7.57 22.05
CA GLY A 182 -2.47 8.37 23.23
C GLY A 182 -2.86 9.83 22.95
N CYS A 183 -2.83 10.65 23.99
CA CYS A 183 -3.15 12.08 23.97
C CYS A 183 -2.13 12.94 23.22
N HIS A 184 -0.86 12.49 23.12
CA HIS A 184 0.20 13.31 22.52
C HIS A 184 0.61 12.88 21.11
N GLY A 185 0.38 11.62 20.70
CA GLY A 185 0.85 11.09 19.42
C GLY A 185 2.37 11.11 19.29
N ALA A 186 2.93 10.26 18.43
CA ALA A 186 4.36 10.28 18.15
C ALA A 186 4.61 10.86 16.76
N TRP A 187 5.53 11.82 16.66
CA TRP A 187 6.01 12.29 15.36
C TRP A 187 6.91 11.24 14.71
N ILE A 188 6.74 11.09 13.41
CA ILE A 188 7.52 10.18 12.57
C ILE A 188 8.00 10.91 11.34
N VAL A 189 9.24 10.61 10.96
CA VAL A 189 9.96 11.32 9.91
C VAL A 189 10.48 10.30 8.90
N ARG A 190 10.45 10.65 7.61
CA ARG A 190 11.04 9.85 6.53
C ARG A 190 12.54 10.04 6.47
N LEU A 191 13.27 9.00 6.07
CA LEU A 191 14.71 9.13 5.77
C LEU A 191 14.97 10.17 4.67
N SER A 192 14.14 10.15 3.63
CA SER A 192 14.24 11.12 2.53
C SER A 192 14.10 12.57 3.01
N ALA A 193 13.25 12.83 4.02
CA ALA A 193 13.09 14.15 4.62
C ALA A 193 14.32 14.58 5.44
N ILE A 194 14.92 13.64 6.18
CA ILE A 194 16.16 13.87 6.92
C ILE A 194 17.30 14.22 5.96
N GLN A 195 17.46 13.43 4.90
CA GLN A 195 18.49 13.67 3.87
C GLN A 195 18.28 15.01 3.16
N ALA A 196 17.04 15.36 2.83
CA ALA A 196 16.71 16.65 2.21
C ALA A 196 17.05 17.83 3.13
N LEU A 197 16.80 17.70 4.44
CA LEU A 197 17.17 18.72 5.41
C LEU A 197 18.70 18.87 5.52
N LEU A 198 19.44 17.77 5.56
CA LEU A 198 20.91 17.80 5.60
C LEU A 198 21.52 18.38 4.31
N ALA A 199 20.89 18.15 3.16
CA ALA A 199 21.36 18.67 1.88
C ALA A 199 21.12 20.18 1.73
N ASN A 200 20.03 20.70 2.26
CA ASN A 200 19.66 22.12 2.20
C ASN A 200 19.47 22.67 3.61
N ASP A 201 20.53 22.62 4.41
CA ASP A 201 20.45 22.91 5.83
C ASP A 201 19.98 24.35 6.10
N PRO A 202 18.74 24.55 6.59
CA PRO A 202 18.22 25.87 6.91
C PRO A 202 18.55 26.28 8.35
N ARG A 203 19.28 25.43 9.11
CA ARG A 203 19.65 25.72 10.48
C ARG A 203 20.59 26.94 10.46
N PRO A 204 20.35 27.98 11.28
CA PRO A 204 21.36 29.00 11.47
C PRO A 204 22.62 28.30 11.98
N LEU A 205 23.79 28.64 11.43
CA LEU A 205 25.09 28.14 11.91
C LEU A 205 25.15 28.40 13.42
N SER A 206 24.83 27.38 14.20
CA SER A 206 24.93 27.44 15.65
C SER A 206 26.41 27.53 15.94
N ASN A 207 26.82 28.63 16.57
CA ASN A 207 28.15 28.84 17.14
C ASN A 207 28.45 27.75 18.17
N HIS A 208 28.78 26.54 17.73
CA HIS A 208 29.53 25.60 18.52
C HIS A 208 31.01 25.82 18.20
N SER A 209 31.49 27.00 18.62
CA SER A 209 32.91 27.21 18.90
C SER A 209 33.35 26.10 19.84
N THR A 210 34.20 25.22 19.32
CA THR A 210 35.46 24.81 19.97
C THR A 210 35.60 25.29 21.41
N ASN A 211 35.14 24.48 22.37
CA ASN A 211 35.69 24.51 23.73
C ASN A 211 36.22 23.12 24.00
N ASN A 212 37.42 22.86 23.49
CA ASN A 212 38.21 21.69 23.84
C ASN A 212 39.69 22.07 23.85
N GLU A 213 40.04 23.06 24.67
CA GLU A 213 41.41 23.28 25.18
C GLU A 213 41.29 23.79 26.63
N ALA A 214 41.55 22.90 27.59
CA ALA A 214 42.12 23.16 28.92
C ALA A 214 42.41 21.81 29.60
#